data_AF-A0A2U1WUF4-F1
#
_entry.id   AF-A0A2U1WUF4-F1
#
_cell.length_a   1.000
_cell.length_b   1.000
_cell.length_c   1.000
_cell.angle_alpha   90.00
_cell.angle_beta   90.00
_cell.angle_gamma   90.00
#
_symmetry.space_group_name_H-M   'P 1'
#
loop_
_entity.id
_entity.type
_entity.pdbx_description
1 polymer ?
#
loop_
_entity_poly.entity_id
_entity_poly.type
_entity_poly.pdbx_seq_one_letter_code
_entity_poly.pdbx_strand_id
1 'polypeptide(L)' 'MADDDPAPSFARCFAGPDGARVVAALRAMTVERTLGPDASDAALRHLEGQRALVATILALAARGRGEAP' A
#
# COMPACT_ATOMS: atom_id res chain seq x y z
N MET A 1 -26.97 5.09 -5.48
CA MET A 1 -26.16 3.86 -5.32
C MET A 1 -25.09 4.19 -4.30
N ALA A 2 -25.22 3.71 -3.07
CA ALA A 2 -24.33 4.05 -1.97
C ALA A 2 -23.05 3.17 -1.93
N ASP A 3 -22.66 2.52 -3.03
CA ASP A 3 -21.98 1.22 -2.87
C ASP A 3 -20.85 0.95 -3.87
N ASP A 4 -19.93 1.91 -4.03
CA ASP A 4 -18.66 1.68 -4.73
C ASP A 4 -17.46 2.08 -3.87
N ASP A 5 -17.60 2.00 -2.53
CA ASP A 5 -16.41 2.07 -1.67
C ASP A 5 -15.60 0.78 -1.86
N PRO A 6 -14.37 0.84 -2.38
CA PRO A 6 -13.57 -0.36 -2.58
C PRO A 6 -13.05 -0.95 -1.27
N ALA A 7 -13.11 -0.22 -0.15
CA ALA A 7 -12.48 -0.61 1.11
C ALA A 7 -12.85 -2.04 1.59
N PRO A 8 -14.13 -2.49 1.57
CA PRO A 8 -14.46 -3.88 1.94
C PRO A 8 -13.80 -4.93 1.03
N SER A 9 -13.64 -4.63 -0.27
CA SER A 9 -12.95 -5.52 -1.21
C SER A 9 -11.45 -5.60 -0.91
N PHE A 10 -10.81 -4.47 -0.64
CA PHE A 10 -9.41 -4.43 -0.23
C PHE A 10 -9.19 -5.21 1.09
N ALA A 11 -10.05 -4.99 2.08
CA ALA A 11 -9.99 -5.72 3.34
C ALA A 11 -10.06 -7.24 3.13
N ARG A 12 -11.02 -7.72 2.32
CA ARG A 12 -11.14 -9.16 1.99
C ARG A 12 -9.92 -9.70 1.25
N CYS A 13 -9.41 -8.98 0.25
CA CYS A 13 -8.24 -9.40 -0.52
C CYS A 13 -6.99 -9.57 0.36
N PHE A 14 -6.84 -8.75 1.41
CA PHE A 14 -5.66 -8.76 2.28
C PHE A 14 -5.86 -9.46 3.64
N ALA A 15 -7.02 -10.09 3.89
CA ALA A 15 -7.32 -10.73 5.17
C ALA A 15 -6.61 -12.09 5.39
N GLY A 16 -6.24 -12.78 4.31
CA GLY A 16 -5.62 -14.11 4.35
C GLY A 16 -4.08 -14.09 4.42
N PRO A 17 -3.45 -15.26 4.61
CA PRO A 17 -1.99 -15.40 4.68
C PRO A 17 -1.30 -14.91 3.40
N ASP A 18 -1.88 -15.14 2.23
CA ASP A 18 -1.33 -14.62 0.97
C ASP A 18 -1.49 -13.11 0.87
N GLY A 19 -2.59 -12.56 1.38
CA GLY A 19 -2.79 -11.12 1.51
C GLY A 19 -1.71 -10.46 2.36
N ALA A 20 -1.39 -11.05 3.52
CA ALA A 20 -0.30 -10.60 4.38
C ALA A 20 1.07 -10.66 3.67
N ARG A 21 1.33 -11.71 2.89
CA ARG A 21 2.56 -11.83 2.08
C ARG A 21 2.65 -10.74 1.01
N VAL A 22 1.54 -10.43 0.33
CA VAL A 22 1.50 -9.34 -0.66
C VAL A 22 1.76 -7.99 0.02
N VAL A 23 1.14 -7.72 1.17
CA VAL A 23 1.39 -6.49 1.94
C VAL A 23 2.86 -6.36 2.34
N ALA A 24 3.48 -7.44 2.84
CA ALA A 24 4.89 -7.44 3.17
C ALA A 24 5.78 -7.17 1.94
N ALA A 25 5.47 -7.79 0.80
CA ALA A 25 6.21 -7.56 -0.44
C ALA A 25 6.08 -6.10 -0.93
N LEU A 26 4.87 -5.52 -0.90
CA LEU A 26 4.64 -4.13 -1.27
C LEU A 26 5.45 -3.17 -0.38
N ARG A 27 5.48 -3.42 0.94
CA ARG A 27 6.27 -2.61 1.89
C ARG A 27 7.77 -2.71 1.61
N ALA A 28 8.28 -3.91 1.41
CA ALA A 28 9.69 -4.15 1.07
C ALA A 28 10.11 -3.46 -0.23
N MET A 29 9.24 -3.45 -1.24
CA MET A 29 9.51 -2.80 -2.53
C MET A 29 9.48 -1.27 -2.48
N THR A 30 8.82 -0.67 -1.47
CA THR A 30 8.47 0.76 -1.47
C THR A 30 8.83 1.49 -0.17
N VAL A 31 8.09 1.24 0.90
CA VAL A 31 8.18 1.94 2.19
C VAL A 31 9.53 1.68 2.86
N GLU A 32 9.96 0.42 2.86
CA GLU A 32 11.20 -0.02 3.49
C GLU A 32 12.40 0.10 2.54
N ARG A 33 12.14 0.35 1.25
CA ARG A 33 13.19 0.50 0.25
C ARG A 33 13.89 1.84 0.43
N THR A 34 15.21 1.78 0.61
CA THR A 34 16.10 2.93 0.61
C THR A 34 16.82 3.05 -0.72
N LEU A 35 17.03 4.28 -1.19
CA LEU A 35 17.90 4.58 -2.32
C LEU A 35 19.21 5.18 -1.80
N GLY A 36 20.30 4.93 -2.51
CA GLY A 36 21.62 5.48 -2.17
C GLY A 36 21.68 7.00 -2.38
N PRO A 37 22.72 7.66 -1.87
CA PRO A 37 22.87 9.12 -1.95
C PRO A 37 22.95 9.64 -3.39
N ASP A 38 23.44 8.83 -4.33
CA ASP A 38 23.59 9.20 -5.74
C ASP A 38 22.34 8.87 -6.59
N ALA A 39 21.21 8.56 -5.95
CA ALA A 39 19.97 8.28 -6.65
C ALA A 39 19.45 9.53 -7.38
N SER A 40 19.01 9.36 -8.62
CA SER A 40 18.47 10.46 -9.40
C SER A 40 17.13 10.95 -8.87
N ASP A 41 16.82 12.22 -9.11
CA ASP A 41 15.50 12.81 -8.78
C ASP A 41 14.34 12.05 -9.42
N ALA A 42 14.54 11.45 -10.59
CA ALA A 42 13.54 10.62 -11.25
C ALA A 42 13.27 9.33 -10.45
N ALA A 43 14.33 8.68 -9.95
CA ALA A 43 14.20 7.48 -9.11
C ALA A 43 13.55 7.80 -7.76
N LEU A 44 13.92 8.92 -7.13
CA LEU A 44 13.32 9.39 -5.89
C LEU A 44 11.82 9.65 -6.06
N ARG A 45 11.43 10.44 -7.07
CA ARG A 45 10.01 10.73 -7.36
C ARG A 45 9.22 9.48 -7.73
N HIS A 46 9.82 8.56 -8.47
CA HIS A 46 9.18 7.29 -8.81
C HIS A 46 8.89 6.45 -7.55
N LEU A 47 9.88 6.31 -6.66
CA LEU A 47 9.70 5.59 -5.40
C LEU A 47 8.66 6.26 -4.51
N GLU A 48 8.63 7.58 -4.46
CA GLU A 48 7.62 8.30 -3.68
C GLU A 48 6.20 8.11 -4.23
N GLY A 49 6.03 8.11 -5.56
CA GLY A 49 4.76 7.76 -6.18
C GLY A 49 4.30 6.34 -5.83
N GLN A 50 5.23 5.38 -5.78
CA GLN A 50 4.94 4.01 -5.35
C GLN A 50 4.52 3.96 -3.87
N ARG A 51 5.19 4.71 -2.98
CA ARG A 51 4.83 4.79 -1.56
C ARG A 51 3.45 5.37 -1.34
N ALA A 52 3.10 6.45 -2.04
CA ALA A 52 1.77 7.05 -1.95
C ALA A 52 0.67 6.07 -2.37
N LEU A 53 0.90 5.31 -3.45
CA LEU A 53 -0.02 4.25 -3.89
C LEU A 53 -0.16 3.14 -2.84
N VAL A 54 0.95 2.61 -2.33
CA VAL A 54 0.93 1.55 -1.31
C VAL A 54 0.26 2.03 -0.03
N ALA A 55 0.53 3.26 0.42
CA ALA A 55 -0.14 3.85 1.58
C ALA A 55 -1.67 3.92 1.38
N THR A 56 -2.13 4.26 0.17
CA THR A 56 -3.56 4.30 -0.18
C THR A 56 -4.18 2.91 -0.10
N ILE A 57 -3.53 1.88 -0.67
CA ILE A 57 -3.98 0.48 -0.63
C ILE A 57 -4.14 0.02 0.84
N LEU A 58 -3.15 0.33 1.68
CA LEU A 58 -3.15 -0.05 3.09
C LEU A 58 -4.25 0.67 3.87
N ALA A 59 -4.47 1.95 3.59
CA ALA A 59 -5.55 2.72 4.21
C ALA A 59 -6.94 2.20 3.83
N LEU A 60 -7.16 1.83 2.56
CA LEU A 60 -8.40 1.19 2.11
C LEU A 60 -8.63 -0.15 2.81
N ALA A 61 -7.58 -0.97 2.92
CA ALA A 61 -7.67 -2.26 3.59
C ALA A 61 -7.97 -2.11 5.10
N ALA A 62 -7.32 -1.18 5.79
CA ALA A 62 -7.56 -0.87 7.21
C ALA A 62 -8.99 -0.35 7.43
N ARG A 63 -9.43 0.62 6.62
CA ARG A 63 -10.80 1.15 6.67
C ARG A 63 -11.84 0.06 6.46
N GLY A 64 -11.63 -0.84 5.49
CA GLY A 64 -12.54 -1.94 5.22
C GLY A 64 -12.60 -2.99 6.34
N ARG A 65 -11.59 -3.04 7.22
CA ARG A 65 -11.60 -3.85 8.45
C ARG A 65 -12.23 -3.13 9.65
N GLY A 66 -12.57 -1.85 9.52
CA GLY A 66 -13.04 -1.02 10.63
C GLY A 66 -11.94 -0.55 11.57
N GLU A 67 -10.67 -0.59 11.13
CA GLU A 67 -9.55 -0.03 11.89
C GLU A 67 -9.61 1.50 11.78
N ALA A 68 -9.54 2.20 12.92
CA ALA A 68 -9.41 3.66 12.94
C ALA A 68 -8.05 4.06 12.33
N PRO A 69 -7.97 5.22 11.63
CA PRO A 69 -6.73 5.69 11.03
C PRO A 69 -5.63 5.98 12.07
#